data_AF-A0A8S0Z5Z3-F1
#
_entry.id   AF-A0A8S0Z5Z3-F1
#
_cell.length_a   1.000
_cell.length_b   1.000
_cell.length_c   1.000
_cell.angle_alpha   90.00
_cell.angle_beta   90.00
_cell.angle_gamma   90.00
#
_symmetry.space_group_name_H-M   'P 1'
#
loop_
_entity.id
_entity.type
_entity.pdbx_description
1 polymer ?
#
loop_
_entity_poly.entity_id
_entity_poly.type
_entity_poly.pdbx_seq_one_letter_code
_entity_poly.pdbx_strand_id
1 'polypeptide(L)'
;MNVVIVLTVLFECINIAYFYEYDERKVKASSPSDDMEFEPVVPMNKNKEKQTVLKNINCDDFSKYALNCTVEAALMYNSSRKAPPMPSKVFDWCRAIRHLTNCAIDWNSDCKDVTDSHFNEESIRGHMHVVSNVCDDEWFLSKYDTLPVCIDGAKDVWENCYSLFKTLVDEQKNTTHEWTHFDTHFHMCCARAQFRRCTLDALFDMPSICNYDQAVTLQKFSVIVSEGDVFQDCDHNMMYGNCPGGDPRPTSHTLPKNVKVDGIQKDNGGTILILRSDSLLFCVAYFVFMCGFVK
;
A
#
# COMPACT_ATOMS: atom_id res chain seq x y z
N MET A 1 23.64 25.19 -43.44
CA MET A 1 22.88 25.45 -42.20
C MET A 1 22.17 24.20 -41.64
N ASN A 2 21.65 23.30 -42.49
CA ASN A 2 20.89 22.12 -42.02
C ASN A 2 21.72 21.02 -41.32
N VAL A 3 22.98 20.80 -41.70
CA VAL A 3 23.82 19.75 -41.09
C VAL A 3 24.19 20.09 -39.64
N VAL A 4 24.40 21.38 -39.33
CA VAL A 4 24.73 21.84 -37.97
C VAL A 4 23.55 21.66 -37.03
N ILE A 5 22.33 21.93 -37.50
CA ILE A 5 21.09 21.78 -36.72
C ILE A 5 20.82 20.30 -36.41
N VAL A 6 21.01 19.41 -37.38
CA VAL A 6 20.85 17.96 -37.19
C VAL A 6 21.89 17.43 -36.19
N LEU A 7 23.14 17.89 -36.27
CA LEU A 7 24.18 17.51 -35.32
C LEU A 7 23.88 18.01 -33.91
N THR A 8 23.38 19.24 -33.73
CA THR A 8 23.02 19.76 -32.39
C THR A 8 21.85 19.01 -31.77
N VAL A 9 20.82 18.64 -32.55
CA VAL A 9 19.67 17.89 -32.03
C VAL A 9 20.06 16.46 -31.67
N LEU A 10 20.90 15.81 -32.49
CA LEU A 10 21.44 14.49 -32.14
C LEU A 10 22.33 14.55 -30.89
N PHE A 11 23.10 15.63 -30.71
CA PHE A 11 23.92 15.83 -29.51
C PHE A 11 23.05 16.04 -28.26
N GLU A 12 21.93 16.75 -28.35
CA GLU A 12 21.00 16.91 -27.22
C GLU A 12 20.27 15.62 -26.88
N CYS A 13 19.82 14.83 -27.87
CA CYS A 13 19.21 13.53 -27.63
C CYS A 13 20.19 12.54 -26.98
N ILE A 14 21.46 12.55 -27.42
CA ILE A 14 22.51 11.72 -26.82
C ILE A 14 22.82 12.22 -25.41
N ASN A 15 22.91 13.53 -25.17
CA ASN A 15 23.12 14.08 -23.84
C ASN A 15 21.98 13.73 -22.87
N ILE A 16 20.72 13.82 -23.29
CA ILE A 16 19.56 13.45 -22.45
C ILE A 16 19.59 11.97 -22.10
N ALA A 17 19.88 11.09 -23.07
CA ALA A 17 20.01 9.65 -22.82
C ALA A 17 21.21 9.33 -21.91
N TYR A 18 22.34 10.01 -22.11
CA TYR A 18 23.55 9.80 -21.31
C TYR A 18 23.42 10.35 -19.89
N PHE A 19 22.74 11.48 -19.68
CA PHE A 19 22.45 12.02 -18.35
C PHE A 19 21.46 11.17 -17.58
N TYR A 20 20.42 10.63 -18.24
CA TYR A 20 19.48 9.69 -17.61
C TYR A 20 20.18 8.41 -17.13
N GLU A 21 21.11 7.87 -17.92
CA GLU A 21 21.84 6.66 -17.53
C GLU A 21 22.99 6.94 -16.51
N TYR A 22 23.48 8.18 -16.44
CA TYR A 22 24.52 8.59 -15.49
C TYR A 22 23.94 8.94 -14.10
N ASP A 23 22.73 9.50 -14.03
CA ASP A 23 22.04 9.72 -12.75
C ASP A 23 21.63 8.41 -12.08
N GLU A 24 21.21 7.39 -12.83
CA GLU A 24 20.98 6.04 -12.26
C GLU A 24 22.26 5.40 -11.68
N ARG A 25 23.45 5.76 -12.20
CA ARG A 25 24.72 5.19 -11.72
C ARG A 25 25.34 5.96 -10.55
N LYS A 26 25.03 7.25 -10.37
CA LYS A 26 25.55 8.05 -9.24
C LYS A 26 24.79 7.89 -7.92
N VAL A 27 23.55 7.39 -7.94
CA VAL A 27 22.84 7.01 -6.71
C VAL A 27 23.44 5.73 -6.07
N LYS A 28 24.34 5.03 -6.76
CA LYS A 28 24.94 3.78 -6.30
C LYS A 28 26.31 3.92 -5.59
N ALA A 29 26.77 5.13 -5.29
CA ALA A 29 28.08 5.31 -4.63
C ALA A 29 28.13 6.52 -3.68
N SER A 30 27.40 6.45 -2.56
CA SER A 30 27.89 6.93 -1.25
C SER A 30 26.87 6.66 -0.14
N SER A 31 27.12 5.66 0.69
CA SER A 31 26.80 5.76 2.12
C SER A 31 27.91 5.06 2.92
N PRO A 32 28.54 5.74 3.90
CA PRO A 32 29.31 5.06 4.93
C PRO A 32 28.38 4.62 6.06
N SER A 33 28.39 3.32 6.32
CA SER A 33 28.21 2.63 7.62
C SER A 33 27.20 3.20 8.63
N ASP A 34 26.08 2.50 8.78
CA ASP A 34 25.85 1.73 10.01
C ASP A 34 24.98 0.52 9.64
N ASP A 35 25.54 -0.67 9.81
CA ASP A 35 24.85 -1.95 9.65
C ASP A 35 23.73 -2.06 10.69
N MET A 36 22.51 -1.72 10.29
CA MET A 36 21.29 -2.15 10.98
C MET A 36 20.67 -3.26 10.16
N GLU A 37 21.01 -4.49 10.55
CA GLU A 37 20.44 -5.73 10.07
C GLU A 37 18.90 -5.66 10.23
N PHE A 38 18.22 -5.51 9.11
CA PHE A 38 16.77 -5.67 9.05
C PHE A 38 16.44 -7.15 9.17
N GLU A 39 15.48 -7.52 10.01
CA GLU A 39 14.83 -8.82 9.87
C GLU A 39 13.83 -8.71 8.69
N PRO A 40 14.11 -9.38 7.55
CA PRO A 40 13.20 -9.36 6.42
C PRO A 40 11.91 -10.13 6.77
N VAL A 41 10.77 -9.67 6.26
CA VAL A 41 9.53 -10.45 6.33
C VAL A 41 9.70 -11.67 5.42
N VAL A 42 9.85 -12.85 5.99
CA VAL A 42 10.08 -14.07 5.22
C VAL A 42 8.74 -14.56 4.64
N PRO A 43 8.61 -14.68 3.30
CA PRO A 43 7.39 -15.16 2.69
C PRO A 43 7.18 -16.65 3.02
N MET A 44 5.94 -17.04 3.32
CA MET A 44 5.53 -18.40 3.75
C MET A 44 6.02 -19.57 2.86
N ASN A 45 6.43 -19.31 1.61
CA ASN A 45 6.80 -20.34 0.65
C ASN A 45 8.31 -20.57 0.45
N LYS A 46 9.20 -19.78 1.07
CA LYS A 46 10.65 -19.96 0.90
C LYS A 46 11.33 -20.23 2.24
N ASN A 47 11.72 -21.50 2.41
CA ASN A 47 12.59 -22.05 3.46
C ASN A 47 11.91 -22.50 4.76
N LYS A 48 11.15 -23.59 4.68
CA LYS A 48 10.87 -24.46 5.85
C LYS A 48 12.14 -24.97 6.56
N GLU A 49 13.31 -24.90 5.94
CA GLU A 49 14.55 -25.52 6.47
C GLU A 49 15.59 -24.52 7.02
N LYS A 50 15.42 -23.21 6.88
CA LYS A 50 16.43 -22.22 7.36
C LYS A 50 15.96 -21.24 8.43
N GLN A 51 14.70 -21.29 8.83
CA GLN A 51 14.14 -20.41 9.86
C GLN A 51 13.79 -21.19 11.14
N THR A 52 14.52 -22.26 11.43
CA THR A 52 14.48 -22.96 12.72
C THR A 52 15.44 -22.34 13.71
N VAL A 53 15.25 -21.05 14.02
CA VAL A 53 15.53 -20.63 15.40
C VAL A 53 14.28 -21.06 16.16
N LEU A 54 14.28 -22.30 16.67
CA LEU A 54 13.19 -22.85 17.50
C LEU A 54 12.96 -21.91 18.69
N LYS A 55 12.10 -20.91 18.52
CA LYS A 55 11.39 -20.31 19.63
C LYS A 55 10.38 -21.38 20.01
N ASN A 56 10.55 -21.98 21.19
CA ASN A 56 9.61 -22.95 21.72
C ASN A 56 8.33 -22.20 22.11
N ILE A 57 7.46 -21.91 21.14
CA ILE A 57 6.19 -21.22 21.36
C ILE A 57 5.26 -22.17 22.11
N ASN A 58 4.69 -21.70 23.22
CA ASN A 58 3.66 -22.43 23.93
C ASN A 58 2.31 -22.26 23.21
N CYS A 59 1.95 -23.24 22.39
CA CYS A 59 0.71 -23.21 21.60
C CYS A 59 -0.58 -23.26 22.43
N ASP A 60 -0.50 -23.58 23.72
CA ASP A 60 -1.65 -23.60 24.63
C ASP A 60 -2.02 -22.19 25.16
N ASP A 61 -1.14 -21.19 25.01
CA ASP A 61 -1.31 -19.86 25.60
C ASP A 61 -1.21 -18.74 24.56
N PHE A 62 -2.15 -18.76 23.61
CA PHE A 62 -2.30 -17.76 22.56
C PHE A 62 -2.39 -16.34 23.12
N SER A 63 -3.20 -16.14 24.16
CA SER A 63 -3.45 -14.81 24.72
C SER A 63 -2.17 -14.15 25.23
N LYS A 64 -1.30 -14.91 25.92
CA LYS A 64 -0.02 -14.39 26.38
C LYS A 64 0.94 -14.11 25.22
N TYR A 65 0.99 -14.98 24.21
CA TYR A 65 1.82 -14.76 23.03
C TYR A 65 1.40 -13.49 22.27
N ALA A 66 0.11 -13.36 21.96
CA ALA A 66 -0.45 -12.20 21.29
C ALA A 66 -0.25 -10.91 22.11
N LEU A 67 -0.40 -10.98 23.45
CA LEU A 67 -0.13 -9.85 24.33
C LEU A 67 1.34 -9.42 24.26
N ASN A 68 2.29 -10.35 24.31
CA ASN A 68 3.71 -10.01 24.22
C ASN A 68 4.05 -9.33 22.89
N CYS A 69 3.55 -9.88 21.77
CA CYS A 69 3.75 -9.29 20.44
C CYS A 69 3.16 -7.88 20.32
N THR A 70 1.97 -7.67 20.88
CA THR A 70 1.33 -6.34 20.85
C THR A 70 2.03 -5.34 21.77
N VAL A 71 2.53 -5.77 22.93
CA VAL A 71 3.32 -4.92 23.84
C VAL A 71 4.65 -4.53 23.19
N GLU A 72 5.37 -5.48 22.58
CA GLU A 72 6.63 -5.21 21.87
C GLU A 72 6.42 -4.28 20.68
N ALA A 73 5.35 -4.48 19.88
CA ALA A 73 4.98 -3.56 18.81
C ALA A 73 4.67 -2.14 19.34
N ALA A 74 3.95 -2.04 20.47
CA ALA A 74 3.62 -0.76 21.08
C ALA A 74 4.86 -0.02 21.62
N LEU A 75 5.92 -0.74 22.01
CA LEU A 75 7.20 -0.13 22.36
C LEU A 75 7.93 0.45 21.14
N MET A 76 7.72 -0.12 19.94
CA MET A 76 8.28 0.41 18.69
C MET A 76 7.48 1.62 18.19
N TYR A 77 6.15 1.52 18.20
CA TYR A 77 5.26 2.59 17.78
C TYR A 77 4.08 2.70 18.74
N ASN A 78 4.13 3.71 19.60
CA ASN A 78 3.03 4.06 20.49
C ASN A 78 2.25 5.23 19.91
N SER A 79 1.03 4.98 19.46
CA SER A 79 0.08 6.02 19.10
C SER A 79 -1.20 5.85 19.89
N SER A 80 -1.61 6.91 20.57
CA SER A 80 -2.94 6.99 21.19
C SER A 80 -4.05 7.27 20.17
N ARG A 81 -3.68 7.62 18.93
CA ARG A 81 -4.61 7.96 17.84
C ARG A 81 -4.57 6.91 16.75
N LYS A 82 -5.72 6.71 16.09
CA LYS A 82 -5.84 5.83 14.93
C LYS A 82 -5.72 6.56 13.58
N ALA A 83 -5.33 7.83 13.62
CA ALA A 83 -4.98 8.61 12.44
C ALA A 83 -3.71 8.04 11.76
N PRO A 84 -3.48 8.37 10.47
CA PRO A 84 -2.25 7.98 9.78
C PRO A 84 -1.02 8.48 10.55
N PRO A 85 0.08 7.68 10.61
CA PRO A 85 1.30 8.12 11.28
C PRO A 85 1.83 9.40 10.64
N MET A 86 2.33 10.34 11.45
CA MET A 86 3.08 11.46 10.88
C MET A 86 4.29 10.92 10.09
N PRO A 87 4.76 11.58 9.02
CA PRO A 87 5.88 11.05 8.23
C PRO A 87 7.14 10.79 9.05
N SER A 88 7.42 11.62 10.06
CA SER A 88 8.53 11.41 11.00
C SER A 88 8.42 10.13 11.86
N LYS A 89 7.25 9.49 11.85
CA LYS A 89 6.92 8.28 12.62
C LYS A 89 6.49 7.10 11.74
N VAL A 90 6.44 7.26 10.42
CA VAL A 90 6.04 6.19 9.50
C VAL A 90 6.99 4.99 9.57
N PHE A 91 8.28 5.24 9.79
CA PHE A 91 9.29 4.19 9.96
C PHE A 91 9.04 3.34 11.21
N ASP A 92 8.79 3.98 12.36
CA ASP A 92 8.45 3.32 13.62
C ASP A 92 7.17 2.49 13.45
N TRP A 93 6.14 3.05 12.80
CA TRP A 93 4.88 2.37 12.49
C TRP A 93 5.10 1.13 11.61
N CYS A 94 5.89 1.26 10.54
CA CYS A 94 6.24 0.13 9.68
C CYS A 94 7.03 -0.95 10.42
N ARG A 95 7.91 -0.58 11.35
CA ARG A 95 8.64 -1.53 12.20
C ARG A 95 7.68 -2.32 13.09
N ALA A 96 6.72 -1.66 13.72
CA ALA A 96 5.70 -2.30 14.55
C ALA A 96 4.83 -3.28 13.73
N ILE A 97 4.41 -2.90 12.51
CA ILE A 97 3.63 -3.80 11.64
C ILE A 97 4.44 -5.03 11.23
N ARG A 98 5.71 -4.86 10.84
CA ARG A 98 6.58 -6.00 10.48
C ARG A 98 6.74 -6.96 11.68
N HIS A 99 6.93 -6.43 12.88
CA HIS A 99 6.99 -7.24 14.09
C HIS A 99 5.69 -8.04 14.32
N LEU A 100 4.53 -7.38 14.26
CA LEU A 100 3.23 -8.06 14.40
C LEU A 100 3.00 -9.12 13.31
N THR A 101 3.48 -8.86 12.08
CA THR A 101 3.40 -9.80 10.96
C THR A 101 4.25 -11.04 11.23
N ASN A 102 5.50 -10.84 11.66
CA ASN A 102 6.40 -11.95 12.00
C ASN A 102 5.86 -12.77 13.17
N CYS A 103 5.34 -12.11 14.22
CA CYS A 103 4.66 -12.79 15.32
C CYS A 103 3.52 -13.70 14.84
N ALA A 104 2.69 -13.21 13.92
CA ALA A 104 1.58 -13.99 13.36
C ALA A 104 2.08 -15.14 12.47
N ILE A 105 3.14 -14.93 11.69
CA ILE A 105 3.79 -15.98 10.87
C ILE A 105 4.36 -17.08 11.76
N ASP A 106 5.15 -16.71 12.77
CA ASP A 106 5.78 -17.63 13.73
C ASP A 106 4.70 -18.52 14.38
N TRP A 107 3.64 -17.92 14.93
CA TRP A 107 2.52 -18.67 15.51
C TRP A 107 1.84 -19.59 14.50
N ASN A 108 1.51 -19.07 13.31
CA ASN A 108 0.84 -19.87 12.28
C ASN A 108 1.73 -20.99 11.73
N SER A 109 3.05 -20.89 11.86
CA SER A 109 3.99 -21.95 11.46
C SER A 109 4.16 -23.02 12.53
N ASP A 110 4.25 -22.62 13.81
CA ASP A 110 4.60 -23.53 14.91
C ASP A 110 3.38 -24.14 15.61
N CYS A 111 2.23 -23.46 15.58
CA CYS A 111 1.02 -23.85 16.31
C CYS A 111 -0.16 -24.24 15.40
N LYS A 112 0.10 -24.44 14.10
CA LYS A 112 -0.92 -24.72 13.08
C LYS A 112 -1.84 -25.89 13.43
N ASP A 113 -1.29 -26.94 14.05
CA ASP A 113 -2.02 -28.19 14.33
C ASP A 113 -2.89 -28.12 15.60
N VAL A 114 -2.70 -27.11 16.46
CA VAL A 114 -3.44 -26.95 17.74
C VAL A 114 -4.54 -25.89 17.63
N THR A 115 -4.43 -24.98 16.65
CA THR A 115 -5.41 -23.92 16.44
C THR A 115 -6.14 -24.12 15.12
N ASP A 116 -7.48 -24.23 15.16
CA ASP A 116 -8.35 -24.00 14.00
C ASP A 116 -8.32 -22.50 13.59
N SER A 117 -7.12 -21.96 13.34
CA SER A 117 -6.83 -20.64 12.77
C SER A 117 -7.30 -19.43 13.61
N HIS A 118 -6.74 -19.22 14.80
CA HIS A 118 -6.88 -17.93 15.50
C HIS A 118 -6.17 -16.78 14.77
N PHE A 119 -5.07 -17.06 14.07
CA PHE A 119 -4.51 -16.16 13.06
C PHE A 119 -4.89 -16.66 11.68
N ASN A 120 -5.83 -15.96 11.03
CA ASN A 120 -6.23 -16.28 9.67
C ASN A 120 -5.06 -15.96 8.70
N GLU A 121 -4.74 -16.88 7.79
CA GLU A 121 -3.77 -16.66 6.71
C GLU A 121 -4.09 -15.38 5.89
N GLU A 122 -5.37 -15.00 5.81
CA GLU A 122 -5.83 -13.73 5.24
C GLU A 122 -5.34 -12.51 6.05
N SER A 123 -5.31 -12.57 7.37
CA SER A 123 -4.80 -11.49 8.22
C SER A 123 -3.31 -11.28 8.03
N ILE A 124 -2.55 -12.37 7.91
CA ILE A 124 -1.11 -12.32 7.62
C ILE A 124 -0.89 -11.71 6.24
N ARG A 125 -1.63 -12.18 5.22
CA ARG A 125 -1.57 -11.62 3.87
C ARG A 125 -1.95 -10.13 3.84
N GLY A 126 -2.93 -9.72 4.64
CA GLY A 126 -3.30 -8.32 4.82
C GLY A 126 -2.16 -7.47 5.38
N HIS A 127 -1.50 -7.91 6.44
CA HIS A 127 -0.34 -7.18 6.96
C HIS A 127 0.81 -7.12 5.94
N MET A 128 1.10 -8.23 5.25
CA MET A 128 2.10 -8.26 4.18
C MET A 128 1.76 -7.32 3.02
N HIS A 129 0.47 -7.16 2.70
CA HIS A 129 0.01 -6.20 1.70
C HIS A 129 0.33 -4.76 2.15
N VAL A 130 0.07 -4.41 3.41
CA VAL A 130 0.42 -3.08 3.96
C VAL A 130 1.93 -2.87 3.94
N VAL A 131 2.72 -3.86 4.36
CA VAL A 131 4.19 -3.78 4.32
C VAL A 131 4.68 -3.52 2.89
N SER A 132 4.21 -4.31 1.93
CA SER A 132 4.64 -4.18 0.53
C SER A 132 4.26 -2.85 -0.12
N ASN A 133 3.06 -2.33 0.17
CA ASN A 133 2.50 -1.16 -0.53
C ASN A 133 2.68 0.18 0.21
N VAL A 134 3.15 0.14 1.46
CA VAL A 134 3.48 1.35 2.23
C VAL A 134 4.93 1.34 2.68
N CYS A 135 5.34 0.27 3.35
CA CYS A 135 6.61 0.26 4.08
C CYS A 135 7.83 -0.06 3.22
N ASP A 136 7.62 -0.79 2.12
CA ASP A 136 8.66 -1.14 1.14
C ASP A 136 8.54 -0.32 -0.16
N ASP A 137 7.45 0.45 -0.32
CA ASP A 137 7.24 1.30 -1.50
C ASP A 137 7.89 2.68 -1.29
N GLU A 138 9.14 2.80 -1.73
CA GLU A 138 9.90 4.06 -1.68
C GLU A 138 9.21 5.22 -2.43
N TRP A 139 8.51 4.91 -3.53
CA TRP A 139 7.79 5.93 -4.28
C TRP A 139 6.62 6.46 -3.48
N PHE A 140 5.84 5.58 -2.86
CA PHE A 140 4.76 5.97 -1.96
C PHE A 140 5.29 6.79 -0.78
N LEU A 141 6.35 6.34 -0.09
CA LEU A 141 6.95 7.04 1.04
C LEU A 141 7.44 8.45 0.66
N SER A 142 8.04 8.60 -0.53
CA SER A 142 8.48 9.91 -1.02
C SER A 142 7.32 10.92 -1.17
N LYS A 143 6.11 10.44 -1.50
CA LYS A 143 4.90 11.27 -1.55
C LYS A 143 4.32 11.47 -0.16
N TYR A 144 4.37 10.45 0.68
CA TYR A 144 3.87 10.48 2.05
C TYR A 144 4.58 11.55 2.91
N ASP A 145 5.88 11.79 2.67
CA ASP A 145 6.66 12.83 3.35
C ASP A 145 6.10 14.25 3.19
N THR A 146 5.30 14.48 2.15
CA THR A 146 4.69 15.78 1.86
C THR A 146 3.34 15.99 2.55
N LEU A 147 2.85 15.02 3.32
CA LEU A 147 1.53 15.02 3.94
C LEU A 147 1.37 15.61 5.36
N PRO A 148 2.38 16.16 6.10
CA PRO A 148 2.19 16.54 7.50
C PRO A 148 0.97 17.44 7.77
N VAL A 149 0.76 18.46 6.94
CA VAL A 149 -0.37 19.41 7.08
C VAL A 149 -1.71 18.75 6.77
N CYS A 150 -1.73 17.90 5.73
CA CYS A 150 -2.93 17.19 5.33
C CYS A 150 -3.35 16.14 6.38
N ILE A 151 -2.38 15.39 6.93
CA ILE A 151 -2.62 14.43 8.02
C ILE A 151 -3.15 15.16 9.25
N ASP A 152 -2.53 16.27 9.66
CA ASP A 152 -2.96 17.01 10.85
C ASP A 152 -4.39 17.57 10.69
N GLY A 153 -4.74 18.04 9.50
CA GLY A 153 -6.09 18.52 9.19
C GLY A 153 -7.16 17.43 9.12
N ALA A 154 -6.80 16.24 8.63
CA ALA A 154 -7.73 15.13 8.46
C ALA A 154 -7.82 14.19 9.67
N LYS A 155 -6.92 14.32 10.66
CA LYS A 155 -6.73 13.34 11.74
C LYS A 155 -8.01 12.99 12.51
N ASP A 156 -8.83 13.97 12.86
CA ASP A 156 -9.99 13.73 13.73
C ASP A 156 -11.12 13.04 12.95
N VAL A 157 -11.36 13.44 11.70
CA VAL A 157 -12.33 12.78 10.82
C VAL A 157 -11.87 11.36 10.49
N TRP A 158 -10.58 11.19 10.18
CA TRP A 158 -9.99 9.88 9.95
C TRP A 158 -10.17 8.96 11.15
N GLU A 159 -9.87 9.43 12.35
CA GLU A 159 -9.98 8.64 13.58
C GLU A 159 -11.41 8.16 13.82
N ASN A 160 -12.41 8.99 13.50
CA ASN A 160 -13.82 8.61 13.53
C ASN A 160 -14.13 7.55 12.46
N CYS A 161 -13.74 7.77 11.20
CA CYS A 161 -13.94 6.81 10.11
C CYS A 161 -13.31 5.45 10.42
N TYR A 162 -12.06 5.45 10.89
CA TYR A 162 -11.30 4.23 11.18
C TYR A 162 -11.81 3.54 12.44
N SER A 163 -12.26 4.28 13.46
CA SER A 163 -12.88 3.67 14.65
C SER A 163 -14.18 2.96 14.30
N LEU A 164 -15.04 3.57 13.48
CA LEU A 164 -16.26 2.92 13.00
C LEU A 164 -15.93 1.66 12.19
N PHE A 165 -14.99 1.77 11.26
CA PHE A 165 -14.51 0.64 10.46
C PHE A 165 -14.03 -0.52 11.32
N LYS A 166 -13.13 -0.25 12.28
CA LYS A 166 -12.59 -1.28 13.17
C LYS A 166 -13.66 -1.93 14.02
N THR A 167 -14.58 -1.15 14.59
CA THR A 167 -15.71 -1.72 15.34
C THR A 167 -16.52 -2.69 14.49
N LEU A 168 -16.90 -2.30 13.26
CA LEU A 168 -17.67 -3.16 12.36
C LEU A 168 -16.90 -4.43 11.98
N VAL A 169 -15.60 -4.32 11.67
CA VAL A 169 -14.77 -5.48 11.33
C VAL A 169 -14.59 -6.41 12.53
N ASP A 170 -14.32 -5.87 13.71
CA ASP A 170 -14.07 -6.65 14.92
C ASP A 170 -15.36 -7.35 15.39
N GLU A 171 -16.53 -6.71 15.26
CA GLU A 171 -17.85 -7.35 15.49
C GLU A 171 -18.06 -8.56 14.57
N GLN A 172 -17.75 -8.43 13.28
CA GLN A 172 -17.89 -9.54 12.34
C GLN A 172 -16.88 -10.67 12.60
N LYS A 173 -15.64 -10.32 12.92
CA LYS A 173 -14.58 -11.28 13.28
C LYS A 173 -14.87 -12.05 14.57
N ASN A 174 -15.62 -11.44 15.49
CA ASN A 174 -16.02 -12.07 16.76
C ASN A 174 -17.31 -12.91 16.63
N THR A 175 -18.15 -12.66 15.62
CA THR A 175 -19.44 -13.34 15.47
C THR A 175 -19.30 -14.74 14.88
N THR A 176 -18.31 -14.94 14.01
CA THR A 176 -18.06 -16.22 13.34
C THR A 176 -16.65 -16.69 13.63
N HIS A 177 -16.48 -17.94 14.04
CA HIS A 177 -15.16 -18.57 14.07
C HIS A 177 -14.58 -18.78 12.65
N GLU A 178 -15.37 -18.49 11.60
CA GLU A 178 -14.98 -18.61 10.19
C GLU A 178 -15.27 -17.30 9.42
N TRP A 179 -14.24 -16.45 9.27
CA TRP A 179 -14.34 -15.15 8.60
C TRP A 179 -14.64 -15.22 7.08
N THR A 180 -14.75 -16.43 6.54
CA THR A 180 -15.01 -16.74 5.13
C THR A 180 -16.47 -17.04 4.84
N HIS A 181 -17.36 -16.98 5.84
CA HIS A 181 -18.80 -17.10 5.59
C HIS A 181 -19.28 -15.94 4.72
N PHE A 182 -20.18 -16.21 3.76
CA PHE A 182 -20.65 -15.23 2.78
C PHE A 182 -21.16 -13.94 3.43
N ASP A 183 -21.92 -14.06 4.53
CA ASP A 183 -22.46 -12.91 5.25
C ASP A 183 -21.35 -12.07 5.92
N THR A 184 -20.37 -12.73 6.54
CA THR A 184 -19.23 -12.07 7.18
C THR A 184 -18.36 -11.36 6.14
N HIS A 185 -18.08 -12.03 5.02
CA HIS A 185 -17.40 -11.43 3.87
C HIS A 185 -18.14 -10.19 3.36
N PHE A 186 -19.45 -10.32 3.12
CA PHE A 186 -20.29 -9.22 2.65
C PHE A 186 -20.22 -8.00 3.59
N HIS A 187 -20.39 -8.21 4.90
CA HIS A 187 -20.36 -7.13 5.88
C HIS A 187 -18.98 -6.49 6.05
N MET A 188 -17.90 -7.27 6.06
CA MET A 188 -16.55 -6.72 6.12
C MET A 188 -16.21 -5.91 4.87
N CYS A 189 -16.65 -6.36 3.69
CA CYS A 189 -16.52 -5.63 2.44
C CYS A 189 -17.34 -4.32 2.42
N CYS A 190 -18.56 -4.33 2.96
CA CYS A 190 -19.34 -3.11 3.17
C CYS A 190 -18.62 -2.12 4.10
N ALA A 191 -18.10 -2.59 5.24
CA ALA A 191 -17.35 -1.76 6.18
C ALA A 191 -16.09 -1.15 5.53
N ARG A 192 -15.36 -1.94 4.73
CA ARG A 192 -14.20 -1.48 3.95
C ARG A 192 -14.57 -0.35 2.98
N ALA A 193 -15.65 -0.52 2.22
CA ALA A 193 -16.10 0.49 1.28
C ALA A 193 -16.61 1.77 1.99
N GLN A 194 -17.32 1.61 3.12
CA GLN A 194 -17.77 2.74 3.94
C GLN A 194 -16.61 3.55 4.49
N PHE A 195 -15.56 2.88 5.00
CA PHE A 195 -14.34 3.54 5.46
C PHE A 195 -13.70 4.36 4.34
N ARG A 196 -13.49 3.75 3.17
CA ARG A 196 -12.89 4.41 2.01
C ARG A 196 -13.68 5.63 1.56
N ARG A 197 -15.01 5.56 1.61
CA ARG A 197 -15.88 6.70 1.28
C ARG A 197 -15.79 7.81 2.33
N CYS A 198 -15.81 7.45 3.61
CA CYS A 198 -15.66 8.39 4.72
C CYS A 198 -14.34 9.17 4.62
N THR A 199 -13.22 8.50 4.36
CA THR A 199 -11.94 9.18 4.17
C THR A 199 -11.88 9.97 2.87
N LEU A 200 -12.49 9.48 1.78
CA LEU A 200 -12.52 10.19 0.51
C LEU A 200 -13.24 11.53 0.66
N ASP A 201 -14.44 11.52 1.23
CA ASP A 201 -15.20 12.75 1.44
C ASP A 201 -14.42 13.72 2.34
N ALA A 202 -13.84 13.24 3.44
CA ALA A 202 -13.03 14.05 4.33
C ALA A 202 -11.83 14.71 3.62
N LEU A 203 -11.10 13.97 2.80
CA LEU A 203 -9.87 14.46 2.17
C LEU A 203 -10.14 15.43 1.03
N PHE A 204 -11.21 15.22 0.26
CA PHE A 204 -11.52 16.04 -0.91
C PHE A 204 -12.46 17.22 -0.59
N ASP A 205 -13.16 17.21 0.55
CA ASP A 205 -13.97 18.35 1.03
C ASP A 205 -13.14 19.45 1.75
N MET A 206 -11.82 19.25 1.91
CA MET A 206 -10.90 20.19 2.56
C MET A 206 -9.77 20.70 1.64
N PRO A 207 -10.08 21.31 0.48
CA PRO A 207 -9.09 21.68 -0.53
C PRO A 207 -8.10 22.77 -0.08
N SER A 208 -8.42 23.51 0.99
CA SER A 208 -7.54 24.52 1.58
C SER A 208 -6.46 23.92 2.49
N ILE A 209 -6.62 22.68 2.95
CA ILE A 209 -5.71 22.00 3.87
C ILE A 209 -4.91 20.92 3.14
N CYS A 210 -5.61 20.08 2.37
CA CYS A 210 -5.03 19.06 1.53
C CYS A 210 -5.13 19.50 0.07
N ASN A 211 -4.00 19.67 -0.60
CA ASN A 211 -4.04 19.79 -2.06
C ASN A 211 -4.47 18.45 -2.69
N TYR A 212 -4.84 18.48 -3.97
CA TYR A 212 -5.37 17.32 -4.65
C TYR A 212 -4.42 16.10 -4.63
N ASP A 213 -3.12 16.30 -4.87
CA ASP A 213 -2.14 15.20 -4.88
C ASP A 213 -1.91 14.62 -3.47
N GLN A 214 -1.94 15.47 -2.46
CA GLN A 214 -1.87 15.06 -1.05
C GLN A 214 -3.11 14.25 -0.65
N ALA A 215 -4.30 14.72 -1.02
CA ALA A 215 -5.56 14.02 -0.79
C ALA A 215 -5.59 12.66 -1.50
N VAL A 216 -5.11 12.57 -2.74
CA VAL A 216 -4.98 11.30 -3.48
C VAL A 216 -4.03 10.34 -2.76
N THR A 217 -2.88 10.82 -2.31
CA THR A 217 -1.87 9.98 -1.62
C THR A 217 -2.42 9.47 -0.29
N LEU A 218 -3.07 10.33 0.50
CA LEU A 218 -3.66 9.94 1.79
C LEU A 218 -4.89 9.04 1.61
N GLN A 219 -5.62 9.19 0.51
CA GLN A 219 -6.69 8.26 0.13
C GLN A 219 -6.12 6.89 -0.30
N LYS A 220 -4.98 6.85 -1.00
CA LYS A 220 -4.29 5.58 -1.28
C LYS A 220 -3.87 4.87 0.01
N PHE A 221 -3.37 5.63 1.00
CA PHE A 221 -3.09 5.07 2.32
C PHE A 221 -4.34 4.42 2.94
N SER A 222 -5.50 5.09 2.87
CA SER A 222 -6.76 4.55 3.43
C SER A 222 -7.18 3.25 2.74
N VAL A 223 -7.03 3.19 1.43
CA VAL A 223 -7.31 1.98 0.65
C VAL A 223 -6.41 0.84 1.11
N ILE A 224 -5.09 1.05 1.15
CA ILE A 224 -4.11 0.01 1.52
C ILE A 224 -4.33 -0.51 2.94
N VAL A 225 -4.49 0.38 3.94
CA VAL A 225 -4.71 -0.08 5.33
C VAL A 225 -6.04 -0.81 5.49
N SER A 226 -7.08 -0.40 4.76
CA SER A 226 -8.37 -1.10 4.77
C SER A 226 -8.33 -2.48 4.13
N GLU A 227 -7.46 -2.68 3.12
CA GLU A 227 -7.16 -4.00 2.53
C GLU A 227 -6.33 -4.84 3.48
N GLY A 228 -5.44 -4.21 4.25
CA GLY A 228 -4.69 -4.90 5.31
C GLY A 228 -5.58 -5.47 6.41
N ASP A 229 -6.56 -4.71 6.88
CA ASP A 229 -7.51 -5.14 7.91
C ASP A 229 -8.55 -6.16 7.38
N VAL A 230 -8.93 -6.04 6.10
CA VAL A 230 -9.90 -6.90 5.38
C VAL A 230 -9.32 -7.32 4.02
N PHE A 231 -8.47 -8.35 4.05
CA PHE A 231 -7.76 -8.85 2.88
C PHE A 231 -8.57 -9.85 2.02
N GLN A 232 -9.81 -9.47 1.70
CA GLN A 232 -10.75 -10.26 0.91
C GLN A 232 -11.04 -9.63 -0.46
N ASP A 233 -11.48 -10.45 -1.42
CA ASP A 233 -11.94 -9.97 -2.73
C ASP A 233 -13.33 -9.34 -2.63
N CYS A 234 -13.38 -8.04 -2.33
CA CYS A 234 -14.62 -7.27 -2.32
C CYS A 234 -14.94 -6.59 -3.66
N ASP A 235 -14.13 -6.81 -4.70
CA ASP A 235 -14.34 -6.14 -5.99
C ASP A 235 -15.17 -7.01 -6.94
N HIS A 236 -15.16 -8.33 -6.73
CA HIS A 236 -15.94 -9.26 -7.52
C HIS A 236 -17.26 -9.65 -6.83
N ASN A 237 -18.36 -9.67 -7.60
CA ASN A 237 -19.69 -10.17 -7.18
C ASN A 237 -20.30 -9.55 -5.90
N MET A 238 -19.82 -8.38 -5.47
CA MET A 238 -20.35 -7.69 -4.29
C MET A 238 -21.60 -6.85 -4.61
N MET A 239 -22.67 -7.08 -3.83
CA MET A 239 -23.95 -6.37 -3.93
C MET A 239 -23.98 -5.14 -3.03
N TYR A 240 -23.12 -4.15 -3.29
CA TYR A 240 -22.95 -2.96 -2.44
C TYR A 240 -24.23 -2.18 -2.15
N GLY A 241 -25.22 -2.20 -3.06
CA GLY A 241 -26.53 -1.58 -2.82
C GLY A 241 -27.29 -2.13 -1.61
N ASN A 242 -26.94 -3.34 -1.15
CA ASN A 242 -27.54 -3.97 0.02
C ASN A 242 -26.74 -3.75 1.30
N CYS A 243 -25.67 -2.95 1.27
CA CYS A 243 -24.92 -2.63 2.48
C CYS A 243 -25.79 -1.86 3.48
N PRO A 244 -25.52 -1.99 4.79
CA PRO A 244 -26.18 -1.15 5.80
C PRO A 244 -25.98 0.34 5.48
N GLY A 245 -27.07 1.08 5.33
CA GLY A 245 -27.03 2.50 4.95
C GLY A 245 -26.98 2.79 3.43
N GLY A 246 -27.06 1.76 2.58
CA GLY A 246 -27.04 1.88 1.12
C GLY A 246 -25.65 1.70 0.51
N ASP A 247 -25.51 1.92 -0.80
CA ASP A 247 -24.24 1.73 -1.52
C ASP A 247 -23.17 2.70 -1.00
N PRO A 248 -22.13 2.20 -0.31
CA PRO A 248 -21.11 3.06 0.29
C PRO A 248 -20.09 3.53 -0.74
N ARG A 249 -20.16 3.10 -2.01
CA ARG A 249 -19.18 3.51 -3.02
C ARG A 249 -19.41 4.98 -3.41
N PRO A 250 -18.34 5.72 -3.71
CA PRO A 250 -18.48 7.07 -4.22
C PRO A 250 -19.36 7.12 -5.47
N THR A 251 -20.23 8.12 -5.56
CA THR A 251 -20.99 8.38 -6.80
C THR A 251 -20.02 8.69 -7.93
N SER A 252 -20.34 8.31 -9.17
CA SER A 252 -19.45 8.42 -10.35
C SER A 252 -18.86 9.81 -10.60
N HIS A 253 -19.42 10.86 -9.99
CA HIS A 253 -18.94 12.24 -10.07
C HIS A 253 -17.83 12.60 -9.07
N THR A 254 -17.54 11.74 -8.08
CA THR A 254 -16.59 12.02 -6.97
C THR A 254 -15.31 11.18 -7.01
N LEU A 255 -15.14 10.28 -8.00
CA LEU A 255 -13.93 9.48 -8.15
C LEU A 255 -13.03 10.01 -9.26
N PRO A 256 -11.79 10.42 -8.96
CA PRO A 256 -10.74 10.37 -9.95
C PRO A 256 -10.39 8.92 -10.28
N LYS A 257 -10.24 8.61 -11.57
CA LYS A 257 -9.91 7.29 -12.11
C LYS A 257 -8.56 6.69 -11.63
N ASN A 258 -7.85 7.37 -10.73
CA ASN A 258 -6.46 7.07 -10.35
C ASN A 258 -6.32 6.45 -8.94
N VAL A 259 -7.42 6.13 -8.26
CA VAL A 259 -7.43 5.52 -6.90
C VAL A 259 -7.55 3.99 -6.93
N LYS A 260 -7.48 3.37 -8.12
CA LYS A 260 -7.17 1.94 -8.17
C LYS A 260 -5.71 1.77 -7.78
N VAL A 261 -5.46 1.02 -6.71
CA VAL A 261 -4.12 0.45 -6.45
C VAL A 261 -3.75 -0.28 -7.73
N ASP A 262 -2.64 0.09 -8.36
CA ASP A 262 -2.18 -0.54 -9.59
C ASP A 262 -1.95 -2.02 -9.30
N GLY A 263 -2.95 -2.82 -9.66
CA GLY A 263 -3.01 -4.22 -9.34
C GLY A 263 -1.94 -5.00 -10.07
N ILE A 264 -1.28 -5.87 -9.31
CA ILE A 264 -0.84 -7.22 -9.67
C ILE A 264 -1.29 -7.60 -11.08
N GLN A 265 -0.40 -7.39 -12.05
CA GLN A 265 -0.51 -8.04 -13.35
C GLN A 265 -0.16 -9.51 -13.14
N LYS A 266 -1.17 -10.38 -13.22
CA LYS A 266 -0.95 -11.80 -13.50
C LYS A 266 -0.27 -11.89 -14.86
N ASP A 267 1.02 -12.14 -14.81
CA ASP A 267 1.83 -12.44 -15.98
C ASP A 267 1.39 -13.79 -16.55
N ASN A 268 0.58 -13.74 -17.61
CA ASN A 268 0.40 -14.85 -18.52
C ASN A 268 0.72 -14.33 -19.93
N GLY A 269 2.00 -14.45 -20.29
CA GLY A 269 2.51 -14.66 -21.64
C GLY A 269 2.09 -13.63 -22.70
N GLY A 270 2.97 -12.68 -22.97
CA GLY A 270 2.95 -11.91 -24.22
C GLY A 270 3.62 -10.55 -24.09
N THR A 271 4.93 -10.50 -24.31
CA THR A 271 5.70 -9.25 -24.40
C THR A 271 5.13 -8.36 -25.52
N ILE A 272 4.35 -7.35 -25.15
CA ILE A 272 4.08 -6.18 -26.00
C ILE A 272 4.66 -4.98 -25.27
N LEU A 273 5.81 -4.51 -25.76
CA LEU A 273 6.39 -3.22 -25.43
C LEU A 273 5.40 -2.12 -25.87
N ILE A 274 4.55 -1.65 -24.96
CA ILE A 274 3.82 -0.39 -25.13
C ILE A 274 4.75 0.73 -24.68
N LEU A 275 5.60 1.18 -25.60
CA LEU A 275 6.25 2.47 -25.51
C LEU A 275 5.16 3.55 -25.47
N ARG A 276 5.10 4.25 -24.33
CA ARG A 276 4.21 5.39 -24.07
C ARG A 276 4.33 6.39 -25.22
N SER A 277 3.23 6.55 -25.97
CA SER A 277 3.19 7.10 -27.34
C SER A 277 3.53 8.57 -27.47
N ASP A 278 3.65 9.32 -26.37
CA ASP A 278 3.61 10.77 -26.44
C ASP A 278 4.95 11.37 -26.89
N SER A 279 6.09 10.73 -26.57
CA SER A 279 7.42 11.22 -26.98
C SER A 279 7.79 10.82 -28.42
N LEU A 280 7.27 9.69 -28.90
CA LEU A 280 7.47 9.21 -30.28
C LEU A 280 6.62 10.02 -31.28
N LEU A 281 5.42 10.45 -30.89
CA LEU A 281 4.58 11.34 -31.70
C LEU A 281 5.24 12.69 -31.95
N PHE A 282 5.89 13.28 -30.94
CA PHE A 282 6.66 14.51 -31.12
C PHE A 282 7.86 14.31 -32.06
N CYS A 283 8.60 13.21 -31.93
CA CYS A 283 9.74 12.93 -32.79
C CYS A 283 9.32 12.70 -34.25
N VAL A 284 8.25 11.94 -34.49
CA VAL A 284 7.75 11.65 -35.84
C VAL A 284 7.12 12.90 -36.48
N ALA A 285 6.35 13.68 -35.74
CA ALA A 285 5.76 14.92 -36.25
C ALA A 285 6.85 15.94 -36.62
N TYR A 286 7.92 16.05 -35.83
CA TYR A 286 9.03 16.95 -36.11
C TYR A 286 9.86 16.47 -37.32
N PHE A 287 10.05 15.15 -37.47
CA PHE A 287 10.74 14.59 -38.64
C PHE A 287 9.96 14.82 -39.94
N VAL A 288 8.64 14.67 -39.92
CA VAL A 288 7.76 14.95 -41.08
C VAL A 288 7.77 16.44 -41.42
N PHE A 289 7.76 17.32 -40.41
CA PHE A 289 7.81 18.76 -40.61
C PHE A 289 9.15 19.21 -41.22
N MET A 290 10.27 18.64 -40.77
CA MET A 290 11.60 18.95 -41.29
C MET A 290 11.83 18.38 -42.69
N CYS A 291 11.30 17.19 -43.01
CA CYS A 291 11.36 16.62 -44.36
C CYS A 291 10.45 17.35 -45.36
N GLY A 292 9.38 18.02 -44.90
CA GLY A 292 8.49 18.82 -45.75
C GLY A 292 9.08 20.16 -46.20
N PHE A 293 10.07 20.69 -45.46
CA PHE A 293 10.75 21.96 -45.77
C PHE A 293 12.03 21.78 -46.60
N VAL A 294 12.42 20.55 -46.92
CA VAL A 294 13.50 20.25 -47.89
C VAL A 294 12.85 19.99 -49.25
N LYS A 295 12.47 21.07 -49.92
CA LYS A 295 12.26 21.11 -51.37
C LYS A 295 12.95 22.34 -51.93
#